data_AF-A0A960LC29-F1
#
_entry.id   AF-A0A960LC29-F1
#
_cell.length_a   1.000
_cell.length_b   1.000
_cell.length_c   1.000
_cell.angle_alpha   90.00
_cell.angle_beta   90.00
_cell.angle_gamma   90.00
#
_symmetry.space_group_name_H-M   'P 1'
#
loop_
_entity.id
_entity.type
_entity.pdbx_description
1 polymer ?
#
loop_
_entity_poly.entity_id
_entity_poly.type
_entity_poly.pdbx_seq_one_letter_code
_entity_poly.pdbx_strand_id
1 'polypeptide(L)'
;MNACPGLYDHPWHLTVPALLLAALLGCAAPRPALSDDTLPPCAERTEKQCIDSPDCTLAPTGDENTGYICRDTANECEAGFRQSDGTPAECQAKPGCRFSPGRCYCPPDVQCVCGGGPPPSCVPSEPALPVEGDTGAADGGTGTAGAS
;
A
#
# COMPACT_ATOMS: atom_id res chain seq x y z
N MET A 1 11.12 37.19 -4.18
CA MET A 1 12.38 36.88 -3.49
C MET A 1 12.15 37.15 -2.01
N ASN A 2 11.80 36.13 -1.22
CA ASN A 2 11.72 36.24 0.24
C ASN A 2 12.28 34.94 0.82
N ALA A 3 13.41 35.05 1.52
CA ALA A 3 14.07 33.96 2.21
C ALA A 3 13.43 33.81 3.60
N CYS A 4 13.03 32.59 3.96
CA CYS A 4 12.72 32.25 5.35
C CYS A 4 13.96 31.61 5.98
N PRO A 5 14.54 32.19 7.05
CA PRO A 5 15.65 31.61 7.77
C PRO A 5 15.21 30.40 8.60
N GLY A 6 16.14 29.44 8.73
CA GLY A 6 15.95 28.19 9.46
C GLY A 6 15.66 28.37 10.95
N LEU A 7 14.86 27.44 11.48
CA LEU A 7 14.55 27.26 12.90
C LEU A 7 15.15 25.90 13.30
N TYR A 8 16.35 25.88 13.87
CA TYR A 8 16.64 25.82 15.31
C TYR A 8 16.09 24.58 16.04
N ASP A 9 17.02 23.66 16.27
CA ASP A 9 17.04 22.56 17.22
C ASP A 9 16.58 23.01 18.63
N HIS A 10 15.65 22.27 19.23
CA HIS A 10 15.24 22.47 20.63
C HIS A 10 15.32 21.15 21.41
N PRO A 11 16.13 21.09 22.49
CA PRO A 11 16.19 19.95 23.40
C PRO A 11 15.00 19.97 24.38
N TRP A 12 14.45 18.79 24.62
CA TRP A 12 13.33 18.56 25.53
C TRP A 12 13.78 18.56 26.99
N HIS A 13 13.31 19.51 27.79
CA HIS A 13 13.23 19.35 29.26
C HIS A 13 11.95 19.99 29.83
N LEU A 14 11.11 19.11 30.39
CA LEU A 14 10.37 19.22 31.67
C LEU A 14 9.20 20.23 31.86
N THR A 15 8.00 19.64 31.99
CA THR A 15 6.95 19.81 33.02
C THR A 15 6.40 21.20 33.37
N VAL A 16 5.12 21.45 33.01
CA VAL A 16 4.18 22.31 33.78
C VAL A 16 2.75 21.78 33.63
N PRO A 17 1.98 21.56 34.72
CA PRO A 17 0.57 21.17 34.65
C PRO A 17 -0.37 22.39 34.63
N ALA A 18 -1.48 22.22 33.91
CA ALA A 18 -2.75 22.95 34.06
C ALA A 18 -2.72 24.49 34.06
N LEU A 19 -3.12 25.11 32.94
CA LEU A 19 -4.13 26.18 32.92
C LEU A 19 -4.50 26.62 31.49
N LEU A 20 -5.80 26.85 31.32
CA LEU A 20 -6.46 27.79 30.40
C LEU A 20 -6.76 27.35 28.95
N LEU A 21 -8.02 26.92 28.80
CA LEU A 21 -8.91 27.20 27.66
C LEU A 21 -8.67 28.60 27.07
N ALA A 22 -8.33 28.67 25.78
CA ALA A 22 -8.83 29.66 24.79
C ALA A 22 -7.91 29.72 23.54
N ALA A 23 -8.13 28.85 22.55
CA ALA A 23 -7.73 29.10 21.15
C ALA A 23 -8.30 28.01 20.20
N LEU A 24 -9.60 27.73 20.24
CA LEU A 24 -10.26 26.79 19.31
C LEU A 24 -10.95 27.49 18.13
N LEU A 25 -10.41 28.61 17.64
CA LEU A 25 -10.87 29.28 16.43
C LEU A 25 -9.69 29.61 15.50
N GLY A 26 -8.79 28.64 15.30
CA GLY A 26 -7.82 28.71 14.22
C GLY A 26 -8.55 28.52 12.90
N CYS A 27 -8.64 29.57 12.09
CA CYS A 27 -9.11 29.49 10.72
C CYS A 27 -8.38 28.33 10.02
N ALA A 28 -9.11 27.25 9.73
CA ALA A 28 -8.70 26.28 8.74
C ALA A 28 -8.74 27.00 7.38
N ALA A 29 -7.71 27.79 7.10
CA ALA A 29 -7.46 28.25 5.75
C ALA A 29 -7.38 26.99 4.89
N PRO A 30 -8.21 26.83 3.85
CA PRO A 30 -8.09 25.72 2.94
C PRO A 30 -6.65 25.75 2.42
N ARG A 31 -5.86 24.73 2.79
CA ARG A 31 -4.56 24.52 2.16
C ARG A 31 -4.87 24.45 0.68
N PRO A 32 -4.31 25.34 -0.17
CA PRO A 32 -4.42 25.13 -1.59
C PRO A 32 -3.88 23.73 -1.83
N ALA A 33 -4.74 22.86 -2.36
CA ALA A 33 -4.26 21.65 -2.99
C ALA A 33 -3.30 22.19 -4.05
N LEU A 34 -2.00 22.06 -3.79
CA LEU A 34 -1.00 22.08 -4.83
C LEU A 34 -1.38 20.87 -5.69
N SER A 35 -2.32 21.08 -6.60
CA SER A 35 -2.37 20.33 -7.83
C SER A 35 -1.00 20.59 -8.42
N ASP A 36 -0.11 19.62 -8.23
CA ASP A 36 1.18 19.60 -8.86
C ASP A 36 0.93 19.30 -10.35
N ASP A 37 0.32 20.28 -11.03
CA ASP A 37 -0.08 20.26 -12.44
C ASP A 37 1.16 20.20 -13.35
N THR A 38 2.35 20.11 -12.77
CA THR A 38 3.63 20.01 -13.46
C THR A 38 4.23 18.61 -13.37
N LEU A 39 3.66 17.71 -12.56
CA LEU A 39 4.15 16.34 -12.52
C LEU A 39 3.70 15.56 -13.77
N PRO A 40 4.62 14.82 -14.42
CA PRO A 40 4.26 13.98 -15.55
C PRO A 40 3.27 12.88 -15.14
N PRO A 41 2.40 12.44 -16.07
CA PRO A 41 1.48 11.32 -15.84
C PRO A 41 2.27 10.07 -15.45
N CYS A 42 1.65 9.16 -14.69
CA CYS A 42 2.33 7.95 -14.21
C CYS A 42 3.00 7.16 -15.34
N ALA A 43 2.37 7.06 -16.51
CA ALA A 43 2.92 6.39 -17.69
C ALA A 43 4.27 6.95 -18.21
N GLU A 44 4.58 8.21 -17.91
CA GLU A 44 5.85 8.86 -18.32
C GLU A 44 6.91 8.84 -17.21
N ARG A 45 6.59 8.33 -16.03
CA ARG A 45 7.51 8.27 -14.90
C ARG A 45 8.49 7.12 -15.04
N THR A 46 9.69 7.33 -14.49
CA THR A 46 10.66 6.24 -14.35
C THR A 46 10.19 5.23 -13.30
N GLU A 47 10.72 4.01 -13.35
CA GLU A 47 10.38 2.96 -12.38
C GLU A 47 10.53 3.44 -10.92
N LYS A 48 11.65 4.10 -10.61
CA LYS A 48 11.92 4.68 -9.28
C LYS A 48 10.87 5.73 -8.88
N GLN A 49 10.56 6.66 -9.79
CA GLN A 49 9.54 7.67 -9.54
C GLN A 49 8.15 7.07 -9.36
N CYS A 50 7.88 5.93 -9.99
CA CYS A 50 6.62 5.21 -9.85
C CYS A 50 6.47 4.62 -8.44
N ILE A 51 7.47 3.86 -7.97
CA ILE A 51 7.40 3.17 -6.67
C ILE A 51 7.40 4.14 -5.47
N ASP A 52 8.00 5.32 -5.63
CA ASP A 52 8.05 6.37 -4.59
C ASP A 52 6.78 7.24 -4.56
N SER A 53 5.95 7.16 -5.60
CA SER A 53 4.74 7.96 -5.72
C SER A 53 3.56 7.30 -5.01
N PRO A 54 2.75 8.05 -4.25
CA PRO A 54 1.52 7.54 -3.66
C PRO A 54 0.35 7.46 -4.66
N ASP A 55 0.51 8.03 -5.85
CA ASP A 55 -0.53 8.18 -6.88
C ASP A 55 -0.32 7.23 -8.07
N CYS A 56 0.83 6.55 -8.11
CA CYS A 56 1.20 5.62 -9.17
C CYS A 56 1.44 4.21 -8.62
N THR A 57 1.32 3.21 -9.48
CA THR A 57 1.61 1.81 -9.18
C THR A 57 2.38 1.20 -10.34
N LEU A 58 3.51 0.59 -10.00
CA LEU A 58 4.33 -0.22 -10.87
C LEU A 58 3.72 -1.62 -10.96
N ALA A 59 3.24 -1.98 -12.15
CA ALA A 59 2.57 -3.25 -12.44
C ALA A 59 3.33 -4.04 -13.51
N PRO A 60 3.32 -5.39 -13.46
CA PRO A 60 3.89 -6.21 -14.52
C PRO A 60 3.10 -6.02 -15.82
N THR A 61 3.80 -5.97 -16.96
CA THR A 61 3.20 -5.81 -18.30
C THR A 61 2.43 -7.04 -18.80
N GLY A 62 2.50 -8.16 -18.08
CA GLY A 62 1.74 -9.39 -18.37
C GLY A 62 2.51 -10.41 -19.19
N ASP A 63 3.59 -10.04 -19.89
CA ASP A 63 4.54 -11.03 -20.38
C ASP A 63 5.57 -11.32 -19.28
N GLU A 64 5.85 -12.61 -19.04
CA GLU A 64 6.71 -13.08 -17.94
C GLU A 64 8.15 -12.53 -17.96
N ASN A 65 8.52 -11.77 -18.98
CA ASN A 65 9.86 -11.18 -19.14
C ASN A 65 9.88 -9.74 -19.67
N THR A 66 8.76 -9.02 -19.82
CA THR A 66 8.73 -7.70 -20.50
C THR A 66 8.78 -6.48 -19.58
N GLY A 67 9.11 -6.68 -18.31
CA GLY A 67 9.38 -5.59 -17.37
C GLY A 67 8.14 -5.04 -16.69
N TYR A 68 8.20 -3.77 -16.32
CA TYR A 68 7.20 -3.12 -15.50
C TYR A 68 6.67 -1.85 -16.20
N ILE A 69 5.38 -1.60 -16.06
CA ILE A 69 4.74 -0.36 -16.50
C ILE A 69 4.25 0.41 -15.28
N CYS A 70 4.47 1.73 -15.30
CA CYS A 70 3.89 2.62 -14.32
C CYS A 70 2.49 3.03 -14.77
N ARG A 71 1.49 2.83 -13.91
CA ARG A 71 0.09 3.24 -14.13
C ARG A 71 -0.42 4.03 -12.95
N ASP A 72 -1.53 4.72 -13.11
CA ASP A 72 -2.26 5.31 -11.98
C ASP A 72 -2.76 4.20 -11.04
N THR A 73 -2.94 4.55 -9.76
CA THR A 73 -3.60 3.67 -8.78
C THR A 73 -5.01 3.32 -9.26
N ALA A 74 -5.35 2.03 -9.31
CA ALA A 74 -6.60 1.54 -9.88
C ALA A 74 -7.70 1.31 -8.83
N ASN A 75 -7.35 1.21 -7.55
CA ASN A 75 -8.28 0.88 -6.48
C ASN A 75 -7.93 1.60 -5.17
N GLU A 76 -8.87 1.58 -4.22
CA GLU A 76 -8.73 2.21 -2.91
C GLU A 76 -7.57 1.64 -2.07
N CYS A 77 -7.22 0.37 -2.28
CA CYS A 77 -6.09 -0.26 -1.62
C CYS A 77 -4.75 0.31 -2.10
N GLU A 78 -4.63 0.62 -3.38
CA GLU A 78 -3.44 1.24 -3.98
C GLU A 78 -3.33 2.74 -3.63
N ALA A 79 -4.45 3.47 -3.52
CA ALA A 79 -4.45 4.93 -3.33
C ALA A 79 -3.67 5.40 -2.07
N GLY A 80 -2.55 6.11 -2.23
CA GLY A 80 -1.74 6.56 -1.10
C GLY A 80 -0.74 5.52 -0.56
N PHE A 81 -0.70 4.32 -1.13
CA PHE A 81 0.26 3.29 -0.78
C PHE A 81 1.49 3.40 -1.70
N ARG A 82 2.68 3.62 -1.11
CA ARG A 82 3.95 3.67 -1.85
C ARG A 82 4.57 2.29 -1.90
N GLN A 83 5.09 1.88 -3.06
CA GLN A 83 5.67 0.54 -3.19
C GLN A 83 7.13 0.47 -2.74
N SER A 84 7.81 1.61 -2.58
CA SER A 84 9.19 1.62 -2.09
C SER A 84 9.31 1.36 -0.59
N ASP A 85 8.39 1.89 0.22
CA ASP A 85 8.40 1.80 1.68
C ASP A 85 7.11 1.29 2.31
N GLY A 86 6.08 1.01 1.51
CA GLY A 86 4.78 0.56 1.98
C GLY A 86 4.86 -0.70 2.84
N THR A 87 4.25 -0.62 4.01
CA THR A 87 4.27 -1.68 5.02
C THR A 87 2.98 -2.51 5.02
N PRO A 88 3.02 -3.75 5.55
CA PRO A 88 1.81 -4.51 5.80
C PRO A 88 0.77 -3.74 6.63
N ALA A 89 1.23 -2.97 7.63
CA ALA A 89 0.37 -2.21 8.52
C ALA A 89 -0.40 -1.09 7.80
N GLU A 90 0.27 -0.33 6.91
CA GLU A 90 -0.38 0.73 6.14
C GLU A 90 -1.43 0.17 5.17
N CYS A 91 -1.12 -0.94 4.50
CA CYS A 91 -2.08 -1.58 3.61
C CYS A 91 -3.28 -2.15 4.39
N GLN A 92 -3.02 -2.84 5.51
CA GLN A 92 -4.06 -3.48 6.33
C GLN A 92 -4.88 -2.49 7.16
N ALA A 93 -4.43 -1.23 7.29
CA ALA A 93 -5.23 -0.16 7.88
C ALA A 93 -6.47 0.17 7.02
N LYS A 94 -6.45 -0.20 5.73
CA LYS A 94 -7.58 -0.04 4.82
C LYS A 94 -8.49 -1.27 4.87
N PRO A 95 -9.78 -1.12 5.26
CA PRO A 95 -10.72 -2.22 5.30
C PRO A 95 -10.83 -2.90 3.94
N GLY A 96 -10.77 -4.24 3.91
CA GLY A 96 -10.88 -4.99 2.67
C GLY A 96 -9.60 -5.03 1.83
N CYS A 97 -8.45 -4.59 2.34
CA CYS A 97 -7.17 -4.63 1.63
C CYS A 97 -6.18 -5.65 2.23
N ARG A 98 -5.34 -6.23 1.38
CA ARG A 98 -4.32 -7.22 1.73
C ARG A 98 -2.96 -6.81 1.18
N PHE A 99 -1.94 -6.90 2.02
CA PHE A 99 -0.56 -6.66 1.61
C PHE A 99 0.01 -7.86 0.84
N SER A 100 0.54 -7.60 -0.35
CA SER A 100 1.30 -8.55 -1.15
C SER A 100 2.78 -8.16 -1.09
N PRO A 101 3.66 -8.96 -0.46
CA PRO A 101 5.04 -8.55 -0.14
C PRO A 101 5.98 -8.42 -1.35
N GLY A 102 5.54 -8.73 -2.57
CA GLY A 102 6.39 -8.61 -3.76
C GLY A 102 7.67 -9.44 -3.65
N ARG A 103 7.57 -10.76 -3.83
CA ARG A 103 8.71 -11.66 -3.58
C ARG A 103 9.89 -11.24 -4.46
N CYS A 104 10.96 -10.75 -3.83
CA CYS A 104 12.24 -10.47 -4.48
C CYS A 104 12.28 -9.30 -5.46
N TYR A 105 11.48 -8.25 -5.24
CA TYR A 105 11.63 -7.00 -6.00
C TYR A 105 13.03 -6.42 -5.88
N CYS A 106 13.57 -6.01 -7.02
CA CYS A 106 14.87 -5.39 -7.10
C CYS A 106 14.73 -3.98 -7.68
N PRO A 107 14.93 -2.93 -6.88
CA PRO A 107 14.92 -1.57 -7.39
C PRO A 107 16.02 -1.38 -8.45
N PRO A 108 15.86 -0.43 -9.39
CA PRO A 108 16.75 -0.27 -10.54
C PRO A 108 18.22 0.05 -10.18
N ASP A 109 18.47 0.48 -8.94
CA ASP A 109 19.80 0.83 -8.43
C ASP A 109 20.46 -0.30 -7.60
N VAL A 110 19.82 -1.46 -7.49
CA VAL A 110 20.25 -2.59 -6.64
C VAL A 110 20.37 -3.84 -7.48
N GLN A 111 21.35 -4.70 -7.19
CA GLN A 111 21.49 -6.01 -7.82
C GLN A 111 21.10 -7.10 -6.83
N CYS A 112 20.01 -7.80 -7.11
CA CYS A 112 19.44 -8.81 -6.22
C CYS A 112 19.77 -10.22 -6.73
N VAL A 113 19.98 -11.14 -5.79
CA VAL A 113 20.32 -12.54 -6.09
C VAL A 113 19.15 -13.30 -6.70
N CYS A 114 17.91 -12.91 -6.38
CA CYS A 114 16.70 -13.69 -6.68
C CYS A 114 15.90 -13.21 -7.91
N GLY A 115 16.54 -12.51 -8.86
CA GLY A 115 16.00 -12.34 -10.22
C GLY A 115 14.96 -11.22 -10.43
N GLY A 116 14.63 -10.42 -9.42
CA GLY A 116 13.82 -9.20 -9.61
C GLY A 116 12.32 -9.47 -9.80
N GLY A 117 11.68 -10.08 -8.80
CA GLY A 117 10.23 -10.30 -8.78
C GLY A 117 9.42 -9.00 -8.60
N PRO A 118 8.08 -9.09 -8.51
CA PRO A 118 7.22 -7.91 -8.52
C PRO A 118 7.39 -7.07 -7.24
N PRO A 119 7.22 -5.73 -7.32
CA PRO A 119 7.21 -4.85 -6.15
C PRO A 119 6.10 -5.21 -5.15
N PRO A 120 6.26 -4.85 -3.86
CA PRO A 120 5.18 -4.99 -2.91
C PRO A 120 3.97 -4.17 -3.36
N SER A 121 2.78 -4.66 -3.07
CA SER A 121 1.53 -4.07 -3.55
C SER A 121 0.44 -4.20 -2.50
N CYS A 122 -0.45 -3.21 -2.42
CA CYS A 122 -1.66 -3.30 -1.61
C CYS A 122 -2.84 -3.60 -2.53
N VAL A 123 -3.42 -4.79 -2.39
CA VAL A 123 -4.48 -5.28 -3.29
C VAL A 123 -5.78 -5.47 -2.52
N PRO A 124 -6.94 -5.46 -3.19
CA PRO A 124 -8.18 -5.91 -2.58
C PRO A 124 -8.01 -7.31 -2.00
N SER A 125 -8.50 -7.51 -0.78
CA SER A 125 -8.73 -8.84 -0.24
C SER A 125 -9.74 -9.51 -1.15
N GLU A 126 -9.44 -10.72 -1.59
CA GLU A 126 -10.43 -11.53 -2.30
C GLU A 126 -11.69 -11.58 -1.43
N PRO A 127 -12.88 -11.28 -1.99
CA PRO A 127 -14.12 -11.56 -1.29
C PRO A 127 -14.03 -12.99 -0.82
N ALA A 128 -14.33 -13.26 0.46
CA ALA A 128 -14.55 -14.63 0.87
C ALA A 128 -15.65 -15.15 -0.04
N LEU A 129 -15.28 -15.92 -1.06
CA LEU A 129 -16.27 -16.62 -1.88
C LEU A 129 -17.16 -17.33 -0.86
N PRO A 130 -18.49 -17.23 -0.97
CA PRO A 130 -19.37 -17.97 -0.08
C PRO A 130 -18.85 -19.40 -0.15
N VAL A 131 -18.35 -19.89 0.99
CA VAL A 131 -17.81 -21.24 1.10
C VAL A 131 -18.98 -22.10 0.67
N GLU A 132 -18.95 -22.61 -0.57
CA GLU A 132 -20.03 -23.43 -1.08
C GLU A 132 -20.14 -24.55 -0.08
N GLY A 133 -21.24 -24.50 0.69
CA GLY A 133 -21.42 -25.35 1.85
C GLY A 133 -21.19 -26.77 1.38
N ASP A 134 -20.23 -27.42 2.03
CA ASP A 134 -20.05 -28.85 2.05
C ASP A 134 -21.43 -29.46 2.35
N THR A 135 -22.22 -29.73 1.31
CA THR A 135 -23.38 -30.58 1.41
C THR A 135 -22.80 -31.95 1.67
N GLY A 136 -22.56 -32.23 2.95
CA GLY A 136 -22.19 -33.53 3.45
C GLY A 136 -23.16 -34.56 2.90
N ALA A 137 -22.78 -35.18 1.80
CA ALA A 137 -23.33 -36.45 1.38
C ALA A 137 -22.84 -37.45 2.42
N ALA A 138 -23.66 -37.64 3.46
CA ALA A 138 -23.56 -38.76 4.35
C ALA A 138 -23.75 -40.04 3.50
N ASP A 139 -22.65 -40.57 2.98
CA ASP A 139 -22.63 -41.89 2.38
C ASP A 139 -22.80 -42.91 3.52
N GLY A 140 -24.03 -43.37 3.68
CA GLY A 140 -24.42 -44.42 4.62
C GLY A 140 -23.77 -45.74 4.24
N GLY A 141 -22.55 -45.96 4.71
CA GLY A 141 -21.87 -47.25 4.69
C GLY A 141 -22.64 -48.26 5.55
N THR A 142 -23.52 -49.02 4.91
CA THR A 142 -24.25 -50.14 5.51
C THR A 142 -23.26 -51.27 5.82
N GLY A 143 -23.17 -51.65 7.09
CA GLY A 143 -22.34 -52.74 7.54
C GLY A 143 -22.81 -54.10 7.00
N THR A 144 -21.86 -54.91 6.54
CA THR A 144 -22.04 -56.34 6.35
C THR A 144 -21.16 -57.08 7.34
N ALA A 145 -21.82 -57.72 8.30
CA ALA A 145 -21.27 -58.74 9.17
C ALA A 145 -20.77 -59.93 8.32
N GLY A 146 -19.53 -60.34 8.52
CA GLY A 146 -18.95 -61.55 7.95
C GLY A 146 -18.33 -62.38 9.06
N ALA A 147 -19.04 -63.44 9.45
CA ALA A 147 -18.59 -64.44 10.39
C ALA A 147 -17.46 -65.31 9.81
N SER A 148 -16.49 -65.72 10.63
CA SER A 148 -15.92 -67.07 10.73
C SER A 148 -14.92 -67.13 11.88
#